data_AF-A0A1A8RPS6-F1
#
_entry.id   AF-A0A1A8RPS6-F1
#
_cell.length_a   1.000
_cell.length_b   1.000
_cell.length_c   1.000
_cell.angle_alpha   90.00
_cell.angle_beta   90.00
_cell.angle_gamma   90.00
#
_symmetry.space_group_name_H-M   'P 1'
#
loop_
_entity.id
_entity.type
_entity.pdbx_description
1 polymer ?
#
loop_
_entity_poly.entity_id
_entity_poly.type
_entity_poly.pdbx_seq_one_letter_code
_entity_poly.pdbx_strand_id
1 'polypeptide(L)'
;MSRQHSSILPGEEAFADFKKQCLSTENWINKYDRDGMQVWIEVQKNSVPKVHKIKCKMAIKDVSAATMYDVIHDGEYQQSTLATMDPAELSIQRADSLENVDELTKLDSEYSS
;
A
#
# COMPACT_ATOMS: atom_id res chain seq x y z
N MET A 1 -29.50 -25.57 1.24
CA MET A 1 -28.69 -24.63 2.05
C MET A 1 -28.23 -23.51 1.11
N SER A 2 -28.92 -22.38 1.11
CA SER A 2 -28.64 -21.28 0.19
C SER A 2 -27.32 -20.61 0.58
N ARG A 3 -26.36 -20.53 -0.34
CA ARG A 3 -25.18 -19.67 -0.19
C ARG A 3 -25.69 -18.24 -0.04
N GLN A 4 -25.58 -17.65 1.14
CA GLN A 4 -25.73 -16.21 1.30
C GLN A 4 -24.62 -15.57 0.46
N HIS A 5 -24.98 -15.06 -0.72
CA HIS A 5 -24.13 -14.13 -1.43
C HIS A 5 -24.09 -12.87 -0.58
N SER A 6 -22.97 -12.63 0.11
CA SER A 6 -22.64 -11.29 0.59
C SER A 6 -22.80 -10.35 -0.60
N SER A 7 -23.62 -9.32 -0.47
CA SER A 7 -23.69 -8.26 -1.46
C SER A 7 -22.27 -7.81 -1.80
N ILE A 8 -21.97 -7.60 -3.08
CA ILE A 8 -20.67 -7.07 -3.52
C ILE A 8 -20.42 -5.68 -2.90
N LEU A 9 -21.49 -5.00 -2.49
CA LEU A 9 -21.41 -3.77 -1.73
C LEU A 9 -20.90 -4.04 -0.30
N PRO A 10 -19.79 -3.42 0.11
CA PRO A 10 -19.29 -3.54 1.47
C PRO A 10 -20.30 -2.93 2.46
N GLY A 11 -20.65 -3.70 3.50
CA GLY A 11 -21.40 -3.19 4.64
C GLY A 11 -20.50 -2.46 5.64
N GLU A 12 -21.10 -1.91 6.70
CA GLU A 12 -20.40 -1.16 7.76
C GLU A 12 -19.25 -1.96 8.40
N GLU A 13 -19.44 -3.27 8.60
CA GLU A 13 -18.43 -4.18 9.14
C GLU A 13 -17.16 -4.20 8.28
N ALA A 14 -17.30 -4.23 6.95
CA ALA A 14 -16.16 -4.22 6.04
C ALA A 14 -15.35 -2.92 6.15
N PHE A 15 -16.01 -1.78 6.34
CA PHE A 15 -15.34 -0.49 6.57
C PHE A 15 -14.65 -0.43 7.94
N ALA A 16 -15.28 -0.97 8.97
CA ALA A 16 -14.71 -1.05 10.31
C ALA A 16 -13.45 -1.94 10.32
N ASP A 17 -13.51 -3.08 9.65
CA ASP A 17 -12.38 -4.00 9.50
C ASP A 17 -11.25 -3.37 8.68
N PHE A 18 -11.58 -2.67 7.60
CA PHE A 18 -10.58 -1.95 6.81
C PHE A 18 -9.87 -0.88 7.65
N LYS A 19 -10.64 -0.06 8.39
CA LYS A 19 -10.08 0.95 9.31
C LYS A 19 -9.20 0.31 10.37
N LYS A 20 -9.62 -0.82 10.95
CA LYS A 20 -8.83 -1.58 11.92
C LYS A 20 -7.51 -2.06 11.30
N GLN A 21 -7.54 -2.58 10.08
CA GLN A 21 -6.33 -3.01 9.37
C GLN A 21 -5.35 -1.85 9.11
N CYS A 22 -5.85 -0.68 8.68
CA CYS A 22 -5.03 0.51 8.49
C CYS A 22 -4.33 0.96 9.79
N LEU A 23 -5.05 0.92 10.91
CA LEU A 23 -4.54 1.38 12.21
C LEU A 23 -3.69 0.34 12.95
N SER A 24 -3.84 -0.95 12.64
CA SER A 24 -3.12 -2.02 13.30
C SER A 24 -1.62 -1.99 13.00
N THR A 25 -0.79 -2.20 14.02
CA THR A 25 0.64 -2.49 13.88
C THR A 25 0.94 -3.98 14.06
N GLU A 26 -0.07 -4.78 14.43
CA GLU A 26 0.07 -6.21 14.65
C GLU A 26 0.13 -6.97 13.33
N ASN A 27 1.10 -7.88 13.20
CA ASN A 27 1.36 -8.62 11.96
C ASN A 27 1.76 -7.72 10.79
N TRP A 28 2.32 -6.53 11.06
CA TRP A 28 2.92 -5.65 10.07
C TRP A 28 4.38 -5.37 10.45
N ILE A 29 5.28 -5.42 9.47
CA ILE A 29 6.67 -4.98 9.61
C ILE A 29 6.80 -3.63 8.91
N ASN A 30 7.28 -2.61 9.63
CA ASN A 30 7.68 -1.35 9.03
C ASN A 30 9.03 -1.54 8.33
N LYS A 31 9.07 -1.35 7.00
CA LYS A 31 10.29 -1.43 6.19
C LYS A 31 10.89 -0.07 5.86
N TYR A 32 10.11 1.00 5.98
CA TYR A 32 10.55 2.34 5.62
C TYR A 32 9.84 3.35 6.53
N ASP A 33 10.61 4.23 7.16
CA ASP A 33 10.09 5.32 7.99
C ASP A 33 11.01 6.53 7.85
N ARG A 34 10.62 7.48 7.00
CA ARG A 34 11.36 8.71 6.77
C ARG A 34 10.42 9.83 6.34
N ASP A 35 10.70 11.06 6.77
CA ASP A 35 10.02 12.28 6.31
C ASP A 35 8.49 12.23 6.44
N GLY A 36 7.98 11.54 7.46
CA GLY A 36 6.54 11.38 7.69
C GLY A 36 5.85 10.38 6.75
N MET A 37 6.62 9.62 5.99
CA MET A 37 6.17 8.50 5.16
C MET A 37 6.62 7.18 5.77
N GLN A 38 5.67 6.26 5.94
CA GLN A 38 5.89 4.92 6.46
C GLN A 38 5.38 3.86 5.49
N VAL A 39 6.15 2.79 5.26
CA VAL A 39 5.77 1.63 4.45
C VAL A 39 5.81 0.36 5.27
N TRP A 40 4.68 -0.33 5.34
CA TRP A 40 4.48 -1.53 6.15
C TRP A 40 4.13 -2.72 5.26
N ILE A 41 4.66 -3.89 5.58
CA ILE A 41 4.38 -5.15 4.88
C ILE A 41 3.79 -6.16 5.86
N GLU A 42 2.72 -6.85 5.47
CA GLU A 42 2.07 -7.87 6.30
C GLU A 42 3.02 -9.07 6.52
N VAL A 43 3.14 -9.49 7.77
CA VAL A 43 3.91 -10.69 8.16
C VAL A 43 3.08 -11.91 7.80
N GLN A 44 3.52 -12.64 6.79
CA GLN A 44 2.85 -13.86 6.37
C GLN A 44 3.14 -14.99 7.36
N LYS A 45 2.07 -15.56 7.95
CA LYS A 45 2.17 -16.70 8.89
C LYS A 45 2.07 -18.07 8.23
N ASN A 46 1.66 -18.13 6.96
CA ASN A 46 1.47 -19.37 6.20
C ASN A 46 2.44 -19.39 5.00
N SER A 47 2.91 -20.58 4.60
CA SER A 47 3.99 -20.73 3.62
C SER A 47 3.59 -20.50 2.15
N VAL A 48 2.33 -20.16 1.84
CA VAL A 48 1.94 -19.76 0.48
C VAL A 48 0.81 -18.71 0.46
N PRO A 49 1.15 -17.42 0.54
CA PRO A 49 0.32 -16.35 0.02
C PRO A 49 1.03 -15.75 -1.19
N LYS A 50 0.45 -15.94 -2.37
CA LYS A 50 1.00 -15.43 -3.65
C LYS A 50 0.92 -13.89 -3.77
N VAL A 51 0.35 -13.20 -2.79
CA VAL A 51 0.13 -11.75 -2.79
C VAL A 51 0.56 -11.18 -1.44
N HIS A 52 1.43 -10.16 -1.48
CA HIS A 52 1.84 -9.40 -0.31
C HIS A 52 0.90 -8.21 -0.10
N LYS A 53 0.42 -8.00 1.12
CA LYS A 53 -0.27 -6.76 1.49
C LYS A 53 0.73 -5.70 1.91
N ILE A 54 0.53 -4.50 1.38
CA ILE A 54 1.35 -3.33 1.67
C ILE A 54 0.44 -2.23 2.22
N LYS A 55 0.91 -1.54 3.25
CA LYS A 55 0.25 -0.37 3.82
C LYS A 55 1.20 0.82 3.81
N CYS A 56 0.78 1.91 3.20
CA CYS A 56 1.50 3.18 3.22
C CYS A 56 0.79 4.18 4.13
N LYS A 57 1.56 4.90 4.96
CA LYS A 57 1.04 5.99 5.80
C LYS A 57 1.87 7.24 5.51
N MET A 58 1.20 8.35 5.23
CA MET A 58 1.85 9.62 4.92
C MET A 58 1.21 10.74 5.73
N ALA A 59 2.03 11.65 6.26
CA ALA A 59 1.58 12.86 6.92
C ALA A 59 1.59 14.03 5.93
N ILE A 60 0.41 14.53 5.57
CA ILE A 60 0.23 15.71 4.70
C ILE A 60 -0.22 16.87 5.60
N LYS A 61 0.58 17.94 5.69
CA LYS A 61 0.33 19.06 6.62
C LYS A 61 -0.49 20.20 6.00
N ASP A 62 -0.35 20.40 4.69
CA ASP A 62 -0.83 21.60 4.00
C ASP A 62 -2.11 21.38 3.18
N VAL A 63 -2.70 20.18 3.27
CA VAL A 63 -3.90 19.80 2.52
C VAL A 63 -4.94 19.24 3.47
N SER A 64 -6.20 19.66 3.32
CA SER A 64 -7.30 19.18 4.14
C SER A 64 -7.71 17.75 3.77
N ALA A 65 -8.28 17.00 4.72
CA ALA A 65 -8.82 15.67 4.47
C ALA A 65 -9.95 15.68 3.41
N ALA A 66 -10.75 16.75 3.36
CA ALA A 66 -11.81 16.92 2.37
C ALA A 66 -11.22 17.04 0.96
N THR A 67 -10.22 17.90 0.78
CA THR A 67 -9.52 18.05 -0.51
C THR A 67 -8.87 16.74 -0.95
N MET A 68 -8.24 16.00 -0.03
CA MET A 68 -7.68 14.68 -0.34
C MET A 68 -8.75 13.67 -0.75
N TYR A 69 -9.93 13.72 -0.13
CA TYR A 69 -11.06 12.88 -0.51
C TYR A 69 -11.51 13.19 -1.93
N ASP A 70 -11.69 14.47 -2.28
CA ASP A 70 -12.10 14.88 -3.62
C ASP A 70 -11.11 14.40 -4.69
N VAL A 71 -9.81 14.55 -4.44
CA VAL A 71 -8.73 14.07 -5.33
C VAL A 71 -8.81 12.55 -5.57
N ILE A 72 -9.09 11.76 -4.53
CA ILE A 72 -9.18 10.29 -4.64
C ILE A 72 -10.47 9.84 -5.37
N HIS A 73 -11.49 10.69 -5.44
CA HIS A 73 -12.74 10.39 -6.14
C HIS A 73 -12.77 10.97 -7.56
N ASP A 74 -11.90 11.93 -7.88
CA ASP A 74 -11.74 12.50 -9.21
C ASP A 74 -10.73 11.70 -10.04
N GLY A 75 -11.24 10.81 -10.90
CA GLY A 75 -10.43 9.97 -11.77
C GLY A 75 -9.68 10.73 -12.87
N GLU A 76 -10.19 11.87 -13.33
CA GLU A 76 -9.52 12.69 -14.36
C GLU A 76 -8.35 13.47 -13.75
N TYR A 77 -8.49 13.90 -12.50
CA TYR A 77 -7.41 14.54 -11.74
C TYR A 77 -6.31 13.56 -11.32
N GLN A 78 -6.65 12.31 -10.98
CA GLN A 78 -5.66 11.26 -10.68
C GLN A 78 -4.73 11.01 -11.86
N GLN A 79 -5.28 10.93 -13.07
CA GLN A 79 -4.50 10.58 -14.26
C GLN A 79 -3.58 11.71 -14.75
N SER A 80 -3.94 12.97 -14.48
CA SER A 80 -3.13 14.13 -14.82
C SER A 80 -2.02 14.41 -13.78
N THR A 81 -2.25 14.08 -12.51
CA THR A 81 -1.30 14.35 -11.41
C THR A 81 -0.32 13.20 -11.17
N LEU A 82 -0.74 11.94 -11.39
CA LEU A 82 0.16 10.78 -11.53
C LEU A 82 0.77 10.77 -12.94
N ALA A 83 1.44 11.86 -13.31
CA ALA A 83 2.18 11.91 -14.57
C ALA A 83 3.25 10.80 -14.54
N THR A 84 3.20 9.89 -15.53
CA THR A 84 4.17 8.83 -15.86
C THR A 84 4.01 7.40 -15.30
N MET A 85 2.79 6.86 -15.19
CA MET A 85 2.64 5.39 -15.26
C MET A 85 1.53 4.97 -16.22
N ASP A 86 1.88 4.14 -17.20
CA ASP A 86 0.93 3.44 -18.06
C ASP A 86 0.04 2.55 -17.17
N PRO A 87 -1.29 2.60 -17.25
CA PRO A 87 -2.16 1.68 -16.52
C PRO A 87 -1.85 0.18 -16.76
N ALA A 88 -1.21 -0.17 -17.87
CA ALA A 88 -0.68 -1.52 -18.10
C ALA A 88 0.52 -1.87 -17.18
N GLU A 89 1.35 -0.89 -16.82
CA GLU A 89 2.48 -1.06 -15.87
C GLU A 89 2.00 -1.13 -14.41
N LEU A 90 0.80 -0.62 -14.11
CA LEU A 90 0.13 -0.79 -12.82
C LEU A 90 -0.52 -2.16 -12.66
N SER A 91 -0.62 -2.94 -13.74
CA SER A 91 -1.19 -4.29 -13.70
C SER A 91 -0.17 -5.30 -13.18
N ILE A 92 -0.16 -5.48 -11.85
CA ILE A 92 0.39 -6.64 -11.14
C ILE A 92 1.74 -7.11 -11.71
N GLN A 93 2.83 -6.44 -11.32
CA GLN A 93 4.15 -7.04 -11.49
C GLN A 93 4.15 -8.39 -10.78
N ARG A 94 4.40 -9.46 -11.56
CA ARG A 94 4.45 -10.83 -11.06
C ARG A 94 5.46 -10.88 -9.91
N ALA A 95 5.11 -11.63 -8.86
CA ALA A 95 5.86 -11.77 -7.62
C ALA A 95 7.35 -12.16 -7.80
N ASP A 96 7.73 -12.60 -8.99
CA ASP A 96 9.07 -13.09 -9.34
C ASP A 96 10.12 -11.96 -9.47
N SER A 97 9.73 -10.67 -9.48
CA SER A 97 10.68 -9.53 -9.51
C SER A 97 11.05 -8.94 -8.13
N LEU A 98 10.54 -9.48 -7.03
CA LEU A 98 10.90 -9.00 -5.69
C LEU A 98 12.16 -9.66 -5.10
N GLU A 99 12.87 -10.49 -5.88
CA GLU A 99 14.06 -11.22 -5.40
C GLU A 99 15.31 -10.35 -5.18
N ASN A 100 15.28 -9.04 -5.44
CA ASN A 100 16.48 -8.21 -5.22
C ASN A 100 16.28 -6.86 -4.53
N VAL A 101 15.47 -6.81 -3.46
CA VAL A 101 15.46 -5.63 -2.57
C VAL A 101 16.66 -5.61 -1.62
N ASP A 102 17.32 -6.75 -1.38
CA ASP A 102 18.41 -6.90 -0.42
C ASP A 102 19.79 -6.37 -0.89
N GLU A 103 19.98 -6.06 -2.18
CA GLU A 103 21.32 -5.73 -2.74
C GLU A 103 21.61 -4.22 -2.87
N LEU A 104 20.64 -3.34 -2.67
CA LEU A 104 20.86 -1.87 -2.73
C LEU A 104 21.44 -1.27 -1.45
N THR A 105 21.55 -2.03 -0.35
CA THR A 105 22.09 -1.53 0.93
C THR A 105 23.61 -1.65 1.05
N LYS A 106 24.33 -2.18 0.03
CA LYS A 106 25.77 -2.45 0.11
C LYS A 106 26.70 -1.47 -0.61
N LEU A 107 26.20 -0.45 -1.31
CA LEU A 107 27.05 0.42 -2.13
C LEU A 107 27.32 1.82 -1.57
N ASP A 108 26.77 2.18 -0.41
CA ASP A 108 26.95 3.53 0.18
C ASP A 108 27.97 3.60 1.34
N SER A 109 28.68 2.51 1.68
CA SER A 109 29.67 2.53 2.77
C SER A 109 31.14 2.54 2.35
N GLU A 110 31.47 2.68 1.06
CA GLU A 110 32.87 2.56 0.58
C GLU A 110 33.26 3.65 -0.44
N TYR A 111 32.82 4.90 -0.21
CA TYR A 111 33.41 6.07 -0.91
C TYR A 111 33.58 7.31 -0.02
N SER A 112 33.67 7.12 1.30
CA SER A 112 34.12 8.18 2.21
C SER A 112 35.17 7.64 3.17
N SER A 113 36.38 7.45 2.65
CA SER A 113 37.64 7.47 3.40
C SER A 113 38.72 8.01 2.48
#